data_AF-A0AAD5XDS2-F1
#
_entry.id   AF-A0AAD5XDS2-F1
#
_cell.length_a   1.000
_cell.length_b   1.000
_cell.length_c   1.000
_cell.angle_alpha   90.00
_cell.angle_beta   90.00
_cell.angle_gamma   90.00
#
_symmetry.space_group_name_H-M   'P 1'
#
loop_
_entity.id
_entity.type
_entity.pdbx_description
1 polymer ?
#
loop_
_entity_poly.entity_id
_entity_poly.type
_entity_poly.pdbx_seq_one_letter_code
_entity_poly.pdbx_strand_id
1 'polypeptide(L)'
;MEKDRLSMKTELLDSKIEMSKELEKIENSNMKLQSECVNSKKLIAALETDIKTLTVKNQELDNLATINDIEREKEKMQILNNMQVISEMKANLKLLEQKNKEMSLELIGVMTSKIGAQDASFVDNLKQSSSKKFTELQVQSQALKQEFDSLQSYVLELVTKLNNLQLANASLEVGCKTMEKDRLSMKTELLDSKIEMSKELEKIENSNMKLQSECVNSKKLIAALETDIKTLTVKNQELDNLATINDIEREKEKMQILNNMQVISEMKANLKLLEQKNKEMSLELIGVMTSKSGNSSNYDPYKSDFEKIRKHNEYLKKKLEISQKSSFNMTHEINRLLETEKEKMRKLYAEQDILKNHISELEKENCRIAQEQDVQRNWFASNESAIAEECEKKVSEILSQMENTSARLQDSEDLNKSITIELEKARKALGDINELKHQLQQDVARLEKDNNILTEQYRHKLEEQTNVIANQLFKETIQSYVEEEKRLKNELEHTRKQIKGVTKSIDFKSKMLSRAKPAISATPPAANASTLDKKRKVPKLEHFIAARDYTGAITILEFSKAIGKFDYDTQLWLGYTNFHLGDYKKAMEVE
;
A
#
# COMPACT_ATOMS: atom_id res chain seq x y z
N MET A 1 -25.72 -64.10 31.02
CA MET A 1 -24.28 -64.41 30.82
C MET A 1 -23.87 -64.43 29.35
N GLU A 2 -24.32 -65.40 28.53
CA GLU A 2 -23.86 -65.47 27.13
C GLU A 2 -24.39 -64.31 26.25
N LYS A 3 -25.65 -63.90 26.48
CA LYS A 3 -26.25 -62.70 25.88
C LYS A 3 -25.49 -61.42 26.27
N ASP A 4 -25.11 -61.27 27.54
CA ASP A 4 -24.36 -60.09 28.02
C ASP A 4 -22.94 -60.07 27.46
N ARG A 5 -22.30 -61.24 27.34
CA ARG A 5 -20.98 -61.39 26.71
C ARG A 5 -21.01 -61.07 25.21
N LEU A 6 -22.12 -61.36 24.53
CA LEU A 6 -22.35 -60.93 23.15
C LEU A 6 -22.58 -59.41 23.08
N SER A 7 -23.44 -58.84 23.93
CA SER A 7 -23.68 -57.38 24.01
C SER A 7 -22.38 -56.61 24.16
N MET A 8 -21.55 -57.00 25.14
CA MET A 8 -20.26 -56.38 25.42
C MET A 8 -19.26 -56.52 24.26
N LYS A 9 -19.29 -57.65 23.52
CA LYS A 9 -18.49 -57.80 22.30
C LYS A 9 -18.96 -56.88 21.17
N THR A 10 -20.26 -56.64 21.06
CA THR A 10 -20.85 -55.75 20.04
C THR A 10 -20.47 -54.30 20.33
N GLU A 11 -20.61 -53.85 21.58
CA GLU A 11 -20.18 -52.51 22.01
C GLU A 11 -18.67 -52.29 21.82
N LEU A 12 -17.85 -53.30 22.11
CA LEU A 12 -16.41 -53.24 21.86
C LEU A 12 -16.09 -53.15 20.35
N LEU A 13 -16.89 -53.81 19.50
CA LEU A 13 -16.73 -53.77 18.05
C LEU A 13 -17.14 -52.40 17.49
N ASP A 14 -18.27 -51.85 17.97
CA ASP A 14 -18.76 -50.53 17.57
C ASP A 14 -17.78 -49.43 18.00
N SER A 15 -17.25 -49.52 19.22
CA SER A 15 -16.18 -48.62 19.70
C SER A 15 -14.92 -48.70 18.84
N LYS A 16 -14.52 -49.90 18.41
CA LYS A 16 -13.38 -50.07 17.49
C LYS A 16 -13.65 -49.47 16.11
N ILE A 17 -14.87 -49.60 15.59
CA ILE A 17 -15.28 -49.00 14.31
C ILE A 17 -15.25 -47.48 14.42
N GLU A 18 -15.74 -46.91 15.51
CA GLU A 18 -15.71 -45.47 15.77
C GLU A 18 -14.27 -44.94 15.86
N MET A 19 -13.40 -45.60 16.63
CA MET A 19 -11.97 -45.26 16.68
C MET A 19 -11.29 -45.35 15.32
N SER A 20 -11.64 -46.35 14.50
CA SER A 20 -11.09 -46.50 13.15
C SER A 20 -11.52 -45.35 12.23
N LYS A 21 -12.78 -44.86 12.34
CA LYS A 21 -13.27 -43.71 11.57
C LYS A 21 -12.60 -42.41 11.98
N GLU A 22 -12.35 -42.22 13.27
CA GLU A 22 -11.62 -41.04 13.77
C GLU A 22 -10.16 -41.07 13.32
N LEU A 23 -9.50 -42.23 13.33
CA LEU A 23 -8.15 -42.37 12.77
C LEU A 23 -8.10 -42.02 11.28
N GLU A 24 -9.07 -42.47 10.49
CA GLU A 24 -9.16 -42.15 9.06
C GLU A 24 -9.37 -40.64 8.82
N LYS A 25 -10.18 -39.96 9.65
CA LYS A 25 -10.33 -38.48 9.60
C LYS A 25 -9.03 -37.76 9.91
N ILE A 26 -8.27 -38.23 10.91
CA ILE A 26 -6.97 -37.67 11.28
C ILE A 26 -5.97 -37.84 10.14
N GLU A 27 -5.93 -39.02 9.53
CA GLU A 27 -5.01 -39.32 8.42
C GLU A 27 -5.32 -38.46 7.18
N ASN A 28 -6.60 -38.30 6.84
CA ASN A 28 -7.04 -37.40 5.77
C ASN A 28 -6.70 -35.92 6.05
N SER A 29 -6.87 -35.46 7.30
CA SER A 29 -6.50 -34.11 7.70
C SER A 29 -4.99 -33.89 7.62
N ASN A 30 -4.20 -34.90 7.99
CA ASN A 30 -2.75 -34.85 7.92
C ASN A 30 -2.25 -34.82 6.45
N MET A 31 -2.87 -35.59 5.55
CA MET A 31 -2.58 -35.51 4.12
C MET A 31 -2.89 -34.12 3.54
N LYS A 32 -4.00 -33.50 3.97
CA LYS A 32 -4.35 -32.13 3.57
C LYS A 32 -3.29 -31.13 4.03
N LEU A 33 -2.88 -31.17 5.30
CA LEU A 33 -1.82 -30.31 5.85
C LEU A 33 -0.47 -30.52 5.15
N GLN A 34 -0.13 -31.76 4.80
CA GLN A 34 1.09 -32.03 4.01
C GLN A 34 1.02 -31.40 2.62
N SER A 35 -0.13 -31.47 1.95
CA SER A 35 -0.31 -30.85 0.63
C SER A 35 -0.20 -29.31 0.69
N GLU A 36 -0.77 -28.69 1.73
CA GLU A 36 -0.66 -27.25 1.98
C GLU A 36 0.78 -26.84 2.30
N CYS A 37 1.50 -27.64 3.09
CA CYS A 37 2.92 -27.40 3.40
C CYS A 37 3.82 -27.47 2.14
N VAL A 38 3.54 -28.40 1.22
CA VAL A 38 4.24 -28.48 -0.08
C VAL A 38 3.95 -27.24 -0.94
N ASN A 39 2.72 -26.75 -0.95
CA ASN A 39 2.36 -25.54 -1.69
C ASN A 39 3.03 -24.29 -1.10
N SER A 40 3.05 -24.15 0.22
CA SER A 40 3.76 -23.06 0.91
C SER A 40 5.27 -23.09 0.63
N LYS A 41 5.90 -24.26 0.61
CA LYS A 41 7.33 -24.40 0.23
C LYS A 41 7.59 -23.96 -1.21
N LYS A 42 6.70 -24.28 -2.15
CA LYS A 42 6.80 -23.82 -3.55
C LYS A 42 6.68 -22.29 -3.65
N LEU A 43 5.76 -21.70 -2.89
CA LEU A 43 5.58 -20.24 -2.85
C LEU A 43 6.81 -19.54 -2.26
N ILE A 44 7.37 -20.08 -1.18
CA ILE A 44 8.62 -19.56 -0.57
C ILE A 44 9.77 -19.61 -1.58
N ALA A 45 9.95 -20.74 -2.29
CA ALA A 45 11.01 -20.86 -3.30
C ALA A 45 10.83 -19.87 -4.48
N ALA A 46 9.59 -19.60 -4.89
CA ALA A 46 9.29 -18.58 -5.91
C ALA A 46 9.66 -17.17 -5.42
N LEU A 47 9.25 -16.82 -4.19
CA LEU A 47 9.58 -15.53 -3.57
C LEU A 47 11.08 -15.33 -3.38
N GLU A 48 11.82 -16.38 -2.96
CA GLU A 48 13.28 -16.33 -2.87
C GLU A 48 13.95 -16.07 -4.22
N THR A 49 13.37 -16.59 -5.31
CA THR A 49 13.87 -16.35 -6.66
C THR A 49 13.63 -14.90 -7.08
N ASP A 50 12.44 -14.36 -6.82
CA ASP A 50 12.09 -12.96 -7.11
C ASP A 50 12.96 -11.99 -6.31
N ILE A 51 13.21 -12.27 -5.02
CA ILE A 51 14.10 -11.46 -4.17
C ILE A 51 15.53 -11.46 -4.73
N LYS A 52 16.05 -12.59 -5.21
CA LYS A 52 17.36 -12.65 -5.87
C LYS A 52 17.39 -11.81 -7.13
N THR A 53 16.35 -11.89 -7.97
CA THR A 53 16.24 -11.07 -9.19
C THR A 53 16.17 -9.57 -8.88
N LEU A 54 15.42 -9.17 -7.84
CA LEU A 54 15.34 -7.77 -7.41
C LEU A 54 16.67 -7.27 -6.84
N THR A 55 17.38 -8.11 -6.08
CA THR A 55 18.72 -7.78 -5.56
C THR A 55 19.71 -7.49 -6.69
N VAL A 56 19.70 -8.32 -7.76
CA VAL A 56 20.54 -8.09 -8.94
C VAL A 56 20.17 -6.78 -9.64
N LYS A 57 18.88 -6.49 -9.85
CA LYS A 57 18.42 -5.23 -10.46
C LYS A 57 18.80 -4.00 -9.63
N ASN A 58 18.73 -4.08 -8.31
CA ASN A 58 19.17 -2.98 -7.44
C ASN A 58 20.67 -2.74 -7.58
N GLN A 59 21.46 -3.80 -7.67
CA GLN A 59 22.91 -3.67 -7.88
C GLN A 59 23.25 -3.10 -9.27
N GLU A 60 22.46 -3.41 -10.30
CA GLU A 60 22.57 -2.76 -11.61
C GLU A 60 22.22 -1.26 -11.55
N LEU A 61 21.19 -0.87 -10.79
CA LEU A 61 20.83 0.53 -10.57
C LEU A 61 21.89 1.30 -9.80
N ASP A 62 22.48 0.70 -8.76
CA ASP A 62 23.59 1.28 -8.03
C ASP A 62 24.79 1.49 -8.96
N ASN A 63 25.13 0.51 -9.80
CA ASN A 63 26.19 0.64 -10.80
C ASN A 63 25.91 1.77 -11.81
N LEU A 64 24.65 1.92 -12.27
CA LEU A 64 24.23 3.01 -13.15
C LEU A 64 24.37 4.39 -12.49
N ALA A 65 24.05 4.50 -11.19
CA ALA A 65 24.25 5.73 -10.44
C ALA A 65 25.73 6.10 -10.38
N THR A 66 26.62 5.13 -10.11
CA THR A 66 28.08 5.36 -10.11
C THR A 66 28.61 5.78 -11.48
N ILE A 67 28.08 5.21 -12.56
CA ILE A 67 28.46 5.59 -13.94
C ILE A 67 28.06 7.04 -14.22
N ASN A 68 26.84 7.45 -13.86
CA ASN A 68 26.38 8.82 -14.05
C ASN A 68 27.21 9.84 -13.25
N ASP A 69 27.63 9.49 -12.02
CA ASP A 69 28.51 10.34 -11.22
C ASP A 69 29.91 10.47 -11.84
N ILE A 70 30.47 9.40 -12.42
CA ILE A 70 31.73 9.44 -13.17
C ILE A 70 31.60 10.32 -14.42
N GLU A 71 30.50 10.22 -15.16
CA GLU A 71 30.25 11.06 -16.34
C GLU A 71 30.15 12.55 -15.98
N ARG A 72 29.44 12.89 -14.89
CA ARG A 72 29.38 14.27 -14.38
C ARG A 72 30.76 14.80 -13.99
N GLU A 73 31.61 14.00 -13.35
CA GLU A 73 32.97 14.42 -13.02
C GLU A 73 33.85 14.58 -14.28
N LYS A 74 33.65 13.74 -15.30
CA LYS A 74 34.33 13.90 -16.59
C LYS A 74 33.93 15.20 -17.28
N GLU A 75 32.64 15.56 -17.25
CA GLU A 75 32.16 16.85 -17.77
C GLU A 75 32.74 18.04 -17.00
N LYS A 76 32.77 17.98 -15.66
CA LYS A 76 33.42 19.02 -14.82
C LYS A 76 34.89 19.20 -15.18
N MET A 77 35.64 18.10 -15.33
CA MET A 77 37.05 18.14 -15.74
C MET A 77 37.23 18.76 -17.12
N GLN A 78 36.33 18.46 -18.06
CA GLN A 78 36.36 19.06 -19.39
C GLN A 78 36.05 20.57 -19.38
N ILE A 79 35.09 21.00 -18.54
CA ILE A 79 34.81 22.43 -18.31
C ILE A 79 36.04 23.13 -17.71
N LEU A 80 36.68 22.52 -16.71
CA LEU A 80 37.88 23.08 -16.08
C LEU A 80 39.03 23.26 -17.08
N ASN A 81 39.25 22.25 -17.94
CA ASN A 81 40.26 22.31 -19.00
C ASN A 81 39.95 23.42 -20.01
N ASN A 82 38.68 23.55 -20.43
CA ASN A 82 38.25 24.63 -21.32
C ASN A 82 38.44 26.02 -20.68
N MET A 83 38.17 26.16 -19.38
CA MET A 83 38.42 27.40 -18.65
C MET A 83 39.92 27.76 -18.62
N GLN A 84 40.80 26.77 -18.45
CA GLN A 84 42.24 26.98 -18.48
C GLN A 84 42.72 27.48 -19.85
N VAL A 85 42.26 26.85 -20.94
CA VAL A 85 42.56 27.28 -22.32
C VAL A 85 42.09 28.71 -22.57
N ILE A 86 40.88 29.07 -22.13
CA ILE A 86 40.36 30.44 -22.25
C ILE A 86 41.23 31.44 -21.46
N SER A 87 41.73 31.04 -20.29
CA SER A 87 42.64 31.85 -19.48
C SER A 87 43.96 32.14 -20.21
N GLU A 88 44.54 31.11 -20.85
CA GLU A 88 45.77 31.23 -21.64
C GLU A 88 45.56 32.11 -22.87
N MET A 89 44.43 31.96 -23.57
CA MET A 89 44.06 32.81 -24.70
C MET A 89 43.94 34.28 -24.28
N LYS A 90 43.32 34.57 -23.12
CA LYS A 90 43.22 35.93 -22.59
C LYS A 90 44.59 36.53 -22.25
N ALA A 91 45.51 35.73 -21.71
CA ALA A 91 46.87 36.18 -21.42
C ALA A 91 47.64 36.53 -22.72
N ASN A 92 47.52 35.68 -23.74
CA ASN A 92 48.13 35.93 -25.06
C ASN A 92 47.57 37.17 -25.75
N LEU A 93 46.26 37.41 -25.61
CA LEU A 93 45.60 38.57 -26.20
C LEU A 93 46.09 39.89 -25.54
N LYS A 94 46.27 39.91 -24.22
CA LYS A 94 46.89 41.04 -23.51
C LYS A 94 48.33 41.32 -23.98
N LEU A 95 49.12 40.28 -24.21
CA LEU A 95 50.49 40.41 -24.70
C LEU A 95 50.53 41.02 -26.11
N LEU A 96 49.60 40.62 -26.98
CA LEU A 96 49.41 41.17 -28.32
C LEU A 96 49.00 42.65 -28.29
N GLU A 97 48.05 43.02 -27.42
CA GLU A 97 47.66 44.41 -27.21
C GLU A 97 48.84 45.28 -26.76
N GLN A 98 49.70 44.76 -25.88
CA GLN A 98 50.90 45.46 -25.42
C GLN A 98 51.90 45.67 -26.56
N LYS A 99 52.22 44.63 -27.34
CA LYS A 99 53.10 44.74 -28.52
C LYS A 99 52.58 45.75 -29.53
N ASN A 100 51.27 45.79 -29.74
CA ASN A 100 50.67 46.73 -30.70
C ASN A 100 50.80 48.19 -30.23
N LYS A 101 50.71 48.43 -28.91
CA LYS A 101 51.00 49.75 -28.32
C LYS A 101 52.47 50.16 -28.49
N GLU A 102 53.41 49.25 -28.28
CA GLU A 102 54.84 49.50 -28.45
C GLU A 102 55.18 49.86 -29.91
N MET A 103 54.64 49.10 -30.88
CA MET A 103 54.84 49.35 -32.30
C MET A 103 54.23 50.69 -32.76
N SER A 104 53.08 51.07 -32.19
CA SER A 104 52.45 52.36 -32.44
C SER A 104 53.32 53.54 -31.93
N LEU A 105 53.98 53.36 -30.78
CA LEU A 105 54.89 54.37 -30.21
C LEU A 105 56.18 54.50 -31.03
N GLU A 106 56.76 53.41 -31.54
CA GLU A 106 57.89 53.46 -32.47
C GLU A 106 57.54 54.18 -33.77
N LEU A 107 56.37 53.90 -34.34
CA LEU A 107 55.93 54.52 -35.60
C LEU A 107 55.74 56.04 -35.43
N ILE A 108 55.19 56.48 -34.30
CA ILE A 108 55.07 57.90 -33.96
C ILE A 108 56.46 58.54 -33.84
N GLY A 109 57.42 57.87 -33.18
CA GLY A 109 58.81 58.34 -33.04
C GLY A 109 59.53 58.53 -34.38
N VAL A 110 59.32 57.60 -35.33
CA VAL A 110 59.91 57.66 -36.70
C VAL A 110 59.28 58.78 -37.53
N MET A 111 57.99 59.08 -37.36
CA MET A 111 57.35 60.19 -38.08
C MET A 111 57.78 61.56 -37.53
N THR A 112 58.00 61.69 -36.22
CA THR A 112 58.49 62.94 -35.61
C THR A 112 59.95 63.27 -35.93
N SER A 113 60.80 62.28 -36.23
CA SER A 113 62.21 62.52 -36.59
C SER A 113 62.43 62.89 -38.06
N LYS A 114 61.45 62.65 -38.95
CA LYS A 114 61.53 62.92 -40.39
C LYS A 114 61.03 64.30 -40.84
N ILE A 115 60.44 65.09 -39.95
CA ILE A 115 59.90 66.43 -40.25
C ILE A 115 60.87 67.57 -39.87
N GLY A 116 62.01 67.27 -39.26
CA GLY A 116 62.93 68.28 -38.69
C GLY A 116 64.14 68.70 -39.54
N ALA A 117 64.31 68.23 -40.78
CA ALA A 117 65.52 68.54 -41.54
C ALA A 117 65.28 68.54 -43.05
N GLN A 118 64.79 69.65 -43.61
CA GLN A 118 64.96 69.97 -45.02
C GLN A 118 64.85 71.49 -45.26
N ASP A 119 65.96 72.03 -45.77
CA ASP A 119 66.07 73.13 -46.73
C ASP A 119 65.79 74.58 -46.30
N ALA A 120 66.88 75.29 -46.02
CA ALA A 120 67.02 76.72 -46.27
C ALA A 120 68.45 77.06 -46.71
N SER A 121 68.82 76.71 -47.95
CA SER A 121 69.96 77.32 -48.64
C SER A 121 69.80 77.22 -50.15
N PHE A 122 69.30 78.27 -50.81
CA PHE A 122 69.55 78.44 -52.25
C PHE A 122 69.37 79.89 -52.73
N VAL A 123 70.46 80.40 -53.32
CA VAL A 123 70.59 81.42 -54.40
C VAL A 123 70.71 82.90 -54.03
N ASP A 124 71.95 83.31 -53.81
CA ASP A 124 72.49 84.60 -54.25
C ASP A 124 73.19 84.42 -55.62
N ASN A 125 72.89 85.34 -56.56
CA ASN A 125 73.61 85.74 -57.79
C ASN A 125 72.73 85.72 -59.05
N LEU A 126 72.32 86.90 -59.57
CA LEU A 126 72.42 87.25 -61.00
C LEU A 126 71.88 88.66 -61.36
N LYS A 127 72.83 89.59 -61.47
CA LYS A 127 73.07 90.59 -62.53
C LYS A 127 72.01 91.63 -62.98
N GLN A 128 72.50 92.86 -62.97
CA GLN A 128 72.17 94.00 -63.83
C GLN A 128 71.91 93.63 -65.32
N SER A 129 70.80 94.11 -65.90
CA SER A 129 70.78 94.74 -67.25
C SER A 129 69.38 95.24 -67.68
N SER A 130 69.30 96.52 -68.04
CA SER A 130 68.51 97.08 -69.16
C SER A 130 66.96 97.11 -69.13
N SER A 131 66.42 98.04 -68.33
CA SER A 131 65.50 99.17 -68.65
C SER A 131 64.48 99.20 -69.84
N LYS A 132 64.30 98.16 -70.65
CA LYS A 132 63.19 98.12 -71.65
C LYS A 132 62.34 96.85 -71.61
N LYS A 133 62.71 95.87 -70.79
CA LYS A 133 61.83 94.78 -70.33
C LYS A 133 61.01 95.13 -69.09
N PHE A 134 61.25 96.30 -68.47
CA PHE A 134 60.67 96.65 -67.16
C PHE A 134 59.15 96.83 -67.21
N THR A 135 58.56 97.35 -68.29
CA THR A 135 57.10 97.49 -68.40
C THR A 135 56.39 96.17 -68.72
N GLU A 136 56.98 95.29 -69.53
CA GLU A 136 56.47 93.94 -69.78
C GLU A 136 56.64 93.02 -68.57
N LEU A 137 57.78 93.10 -67.87
CA LEU A 137 58.00 92.43 -66.59
C LEU A 137 57.15 93.03 -65.47
N GLN A 138 56.78 94.31 -65.53
CA GLN A 138 55.87 94.91 -64.55
C GLN A 138 54.43 94.45 -64.79
N VAL A 139 53.99 94.28 -66.05
CA VAL A 139 52.70 93.64 -66.38
C VAL A 139 52.72 92.15 -66.04
N GLN A 140 53.79 91.41 -66.35
CA GLN A 140 53.96 90.02 -65.92
C GLN A 140 54.09 89.88 -64.41
N SER A 141 54.75 90.82 -63.72
CA SER A 141 54.85 90.85 -62.26
C SER A 141 53.51 91.16 -61.62
N GLN A 142 52.69 92.01 -62.23
CA GLN A 142 51.36 92.33 -61.76
C GLN A 142 50.37 91.19 -62.03
N ALA A 143 50.51 90.47 -63.16
CA ALA A 143 49.78 89.24 -63.45
C ALA A 143 50.20 88.09 -62.52
N LEU A 144 51.50 87.88 -62.30
CA LEU A 144 52.04 86.94 -61.31
C LEU A 144 51.58 87.29 -59.90
N LYS A 145 51.44 88.58 -59.58
CA LYS A 145 50.92 89.03 -58.29
C LYS A 145 49.44 88.72 -58.13
N GLN A 146 48.63 88.91 -59.18
CA GLN A 146 47.22 88.48 -59.17
C GLN A 146 47.07 86.96 -59.09
N GLU A 147 47.90 86.20 -59.81
CA GLU A 147 47.95 84.74 -59.71
C GLU A 147 48.39 84.31 -58.31
N PHE A 148 49.39 84.99 -57.72
CA PHE A 148 49.85 84.72 -56.37
C PHE A 148 48.79 85.04 -55.31
N ASP A 149 48.08 86.17 -55.44
CA ASP A 149 46.97 86.54 -54.55
C ASP A 149 45.80 85.55 -54.69
N SER A 150 45.51 85.10 -55.91
CA SER A 150 44.53 84.02 -56.16
C SER A 150 44.99 82.69 -55.56
N LEU A 151 46.28 82.36 -55.65
CA LEU A 151 46.87 81.15 -55.06
C LEU A 151 46.82 81.24 -53.52
N GLN A 152 47.13 82.40 -52.94
CA GLN A 152 47.00 82.65 -51.50
C GLN A 152 45.55 82.51 -51.04
N SER A 153 44.59 83.07 -51.79
CA SER A 153 43.16 82.93 -51.48
C SER A 153 42.71 81.47 -51.54
N TYR A 154 43.17 80.72 -52.55
CA TYR A 154 42.90 79.28 -52.67
C TYR A 154 43.55 78.46 -51.54
N VAL A 155 44.80 78.76 -51.17
CA VAL A 155 45.49 78.13 -50.04
C VAL A 155 44.76 78.43 -48.74
N LEU A 156 44.31 79.67 -48.52
CA LEU A 156 43.53 80.04 -47.34
C LEU A 156 42.19 79.30 -47.30
N GLU A 157 41.50 79.16 -48.43
CA GLU A 157 40.27 78.36 -48.53
C GLU A 157 40.53 76.87 -48.21
N LEU A 158 41.62 76.30 -48.73
CA LEU A 158 42.03 74.92 -48.44
C LEU A 158 42.36 74.72 -46.96
N VAL A 159 43.12 75.63 -46.35
CA VAL A 159 43.44 75.59 -44.92
C VAL A 159 42.16 75.69 -44.08
N THR A 160 41.23 76.56 -44.46
CA THR A 160 39.93 76.70 -43.76
C THR A 160 39.11 75.41 -43.88
N LYS A 161 39.06 74.79 -45.07
CA LYS A 161 38.41 73.49 -45.27
C LYS A 161 39.07 72.37 -44.45
N LEU A 162 40.40 72.36 -44.38
CA LEU A 162 41.15 71.37 -43.59
C LEU A 162 40.83 71.52 -42.10
N ASN A 163 40.85 72.74 -41.56
CA ASN A 163 40.49 73.02 -40.17
C ASN A 163 39.04 72.61 -39.86
N ASN A 164 38.10 72.90 -40.76
CA ASN A 164 36.71 72.47 -40.61
C ASN A 164 36.57 70.95 -40.62
N LEU A 165 37.32 70.24 -41.47
CA LEU A 165 37.36 68.78 -41.49
C LEU A 165 37.97 68.21 -40.21
N GLN A 166 39.05 68.82 -39.68
CA GLN A 166 39.64 68.42 -38.40
C GLN A 166 38.67 68.59 -37.23
N LEU A 167 37.95 69.71 -37.17
CA LEU A 167 36.89 69.95 -36.17
C LEU A 167 35.75 68.93 -36.29
N ALA A 168 35.28 68.67 -37.51
CA ALA A 168 34.24 67.66 -37.75
C ALA A 168 34.71 66.26 -37.33
N ASN A 169 35.96 65.90 -37.61
CA ASN A 169 36.52 64.61 -37.24
C ASN A 169 36.68 64.47 -35.71
N ALA A 170 37.15 65.53 -35.04
CA ALA A 170 37.21 65.56 -33.58
C ALA A 170 35.83 65.44 -32.93
N SER A 171 34.81 66.11 -33.50
CA SER A 171 33.42 65.99 -33.03
C SER A 171 32.86 64.58 -33.23
N LEU A 172 33.13 63.95 -34.39
CA LEU A 172 32.76 62.55 -34.64
C LEU A 172 33.45 61.58 -33.67
N GLU A 173 34.74 61.79 -33.39
CA GLU A 173 35.50 60.94 -32.47
C GLU A 173 34.94 61.02 -31.03
N VAL A 174 34.59 62.22 -30.56
CA VAL A 174 33.91 62.40 -29.27
C VAL A 174 32.53 61.73 -29.27
N GLY A 175 31.78 61.86 -30.37
CA GLY A 175 30.49 61.18 -30.55
C GLY A 175 30.61 59.66 -30.44
N CYS A 176 31.55 59.04 -31.17
CA CYS A 176 31.82 57.61 -31.13
C CYS A 176 32.24 57.13 -29.74
N LYS A 177 33.15 57.86 -29.06
CA LYS A 177 33.59 57.52 -27.69
C LYS A 177 32.44 57.59 -26.68
N THR A 178 31.54 58.57 -26.83
CA THR A 178 30.37 58.70 -25.95
C THR A 178 29.39 57.55 -26.17
N MET A 179 29.08 57.23 -27.43
CA MET A 179 28.24 56.08 -27.77
C MET A 179 28.83 54.76 -27.29
N GLU A 180 30.14 54.56 -27.41
CA GLU A 180 30.81 53.35 -26.93
C GLU A 180 30.76 53.24 -25.40
N LYS A 181 30.91 54.37 -24.68
CA LYS A 181 30.74 54.42 -23.23
C LYS A 181 29.30 54.07 -22.83
N ASP A 182 28.29 54.63 -23.49
CA ASP A 182 26.88 54.33 -23.20
C ASP A 182 26.56 52.86 -23.49
N ARG A 183 27.11 52.30 -24.59
CA ARG A 183 26.98 50.88 -24.93
C ARG A 183 27.61 49.98 -23.85
N LEU A 184 28.79 50.34 -23.36
CA LEU A 184 29.45 49.61 -22.27
C LEU A 184 28.67 49.71 -20.96
N SER A 185 28.11 50.88 -20.63
CA SER A 185 27.25 51.06 -19.46
C SER A 185 26.02 50.15 -19.54
N MET A 186 25.31 50.17 -20.67
CA MET A 186 24.13 49.34 -20.89
C MET A 186 24.48 47.84 -20.81
N LYS A 187 25.64 47.43 -21.35
CA LYS A 187 26.11 46.05 -21.25
C LYS A 187 26.41 45.62 -19.80
N THR A 188 26.97 46.52 -18.99
CA THR A 188 27.23 46.26 -17.57
C THR A 188 25.93 46.10 -16.80
N GLU A 189 24.96 47.02 -16.97
CA GLU A 189 23.63 46.93 -16.34
C GLU A 189 22.91 45.62 -16.71
N LEU A 190 23.03 45.19 -17.97
CA LEU A 190 22.43 43.94 -18.43
C LEU A 190 23.11 42.70 -17.85
N LEU A 191 24.44 42.76 -17.67
CA LEU A 191 25.19 41.71 -16.99
C LEU A 191 24.79 41.62 -15.52
N ASP A 192 24.66 42.75 -14.83
CA ASP A 192 24.26 42.81 -13.43
C ASP A 192 22.83 42.27 -13.23
N SER A 193 21.89 42.68 -14.09
CA SER A 193 20.53 42.14 -14.13
C SER A 193 20.50 40.63 -14.38
N LYS A 194 21.36 40.13 -15.30
CA LYS A 194 21.51 38.68 -15.54
C LYS A 194 22.05 37.95 -14.31
N ILE A 195 23.05 38.51 -13.62
CA ILE A 195 23.61 37.92 -12.39
C ILE A 195 22.56 37.87 -11.29
N GLU A 196 21.77 38.93 -11.11
CA GLU A 196 20.71 38.99 -10.11
C GLU A 196 19.61 37.95 -10.39
N MET A 197 19.10 37.87 -11.62
CA MET A 197 18.16 36.83 -12.02
C MET A 197 18.73 35.42 -11.82
N SER A 198 19.99 35.17 -12.18
CA SER A 198 20.63 33.86 -11.94
C SER A 198 20.68 33.49 -10.45
N LYS A 199 20.95 34.45 -9.55
CA LYS A 199 20.88 34.21 -8.09
C LYS A 199 19.47 33.90 -7.61
N GLU A 200 18.45 34.52 -8.20
CA GLU A 200 17.06 34.22 -7.85
C GLU A 200 16.63 32.83 -8.34
N LEU A 201 17.04 32.44 -9.55
CA LEU A 201 16.82 31.09 -10.09
C LEU A 201 17.48 30.02 -9.20
N GLU A 202 18.71 30.24 -8.77
CA GLU A 202 19.42 29.35 -7.84
C GLU A 202 18.68 29.20 -6.49
N LYS A 203 18.13 30.29 -5.94
CA LYS A 203 17.32 30.22 -4.70
C LYS A 203 16.04 29.40 -4.88
N ILE A 204 15.38 29.53 -6.03
CA ILE A 204 14.18 28.75 -6.38
C ILE A 204 14.54 27.28 -6.55
N GLU A 205 15.61 26.97 -7.27
CA GLU A 205 16.09 25.60 -7.47
C GLU A 205 16.45 24.91 -6.14
N ASN A 206 17.17 25.59 -5.26
CA ASN A 206 17.49 25.09 -3.92
C ASN A 206 16.23 24.83 -3.07
N SER A 207 15.24 25.72 -3.15
CA SER A 207 13.95 25.53 -2.47
C SER A 207 13.18 24.34 -3.05
N ASN A 208 13.25 24.14 -4.37
CA ASN A 208 12.63 23.01 -5.05
C ASN A 208 13.27 21.67 -4.63
N MET A 209 14.60 21.60 -4.64
CA MET A 209 15.34 20.42 -4.17
C MET A 209 14.97 20.04 -2.73
N LYS A 210 14.80 21.04 -1.85
CA LYS A 210 14.38 20.83 -0.47
C LYS A 210 12.96 20.24 -0.40
N LEU A 211 11.98 20.85 -1.07
CA LEU A 211 10.60 20.34 -1.13
C LEU A 211 10.52 18.93 -1.71
N GLN A 212 11.30 18.66 -2.76
CA GLN A 212 11.37 17.34 -3.37
C GLN A 212 11.93 16.29 -2.39
N SER A 213 12.96 16.63 -1.62
CA SER A 213 13.53 15.75 -0.59
C SER A 213 12.54 15.46 0.53
N GLU A 214 11.78 16.46 0.99
CA GLU A 214 10.74 16.33 2.02
C GLU A 214 9.56 15.47 1.52
N CYS A 215 9.16 15.64 0.26
CA CYS A 215 8.13 14.82 -0.38
C CYS A 215 8.57 13.35 -0.49
N VAL A 216 9.81 13.08 -0.91
CA VAL A 216 10.36 11.71 -0.98
C VAL A 216 10.42 11.06 0.41
N ASN A 217 10.86 11.78 1.43
CA ASN A 217 10.90 11.27 2.80
C ASN A 217 9.50 10.95 3.35
N SER A 218 8.52 11.82 3.08
CA SER A 218 7.13 11.60 3.48
C SER A 218 6.51 10.39 2.78
N LYS A 219 6.80 10.20 1.47
CA LYS A 219 6.38 8.99 0.73
C LYS A 219 7.00 7.70 1.29
N LYS A 220 8.28 7.73 1.68
CA LYS A 220 8.93 6.59 2.35
C LYS A 220 8.27 6.27 3.69
N LEU A 221 7.92 7.29 4.48
CA LEU A 221 7.22 7.10 5.75
C LEU A 221 5.82 6.50 5.55
N ILE A 222 5.07 6.97 4.54
CA ILE A 222 3.77 6.38 4.17
C ILE A 222 3.92 4.90 3.81
N ALA A 223 4.93 4.53 3.01
CA ALA A 223 5.18 3.14 2.66
C ALA A 223 5.51 2.26 3.88
N ALA A 224 6.26 2.78 4.85
CA ALA A 224 6.52 2.08 6.12
C ALA A 224 5.24 1.90 6.96
N LEU A 225 4.40 2.94 7.07
CA LEU A 225 3.12 2.84 7.76
C LEU A 225 2.18 1.85 7.07
N GLU A 226 2.22 1.73 5.74
CA GLU A 226 1.45 0.71 5.01
C GLU A 226 1.89 -0.72 5.34
N THR A 227 3.18 -0.96 5.56
CA THR A 227 3.66 -2.26 6.02
C THR A 227 3.22 -2.56 7.46
N ASP A 228 3.22 -1.56 8.34
CA ASP A 228 2.75 -1.71 9.72
C ASP A 228 1.24 -1.97 9.78
N ILE A 229 0.44 -1.26 8.96
CA ILE A 229 -1.00 -1.50 8.81
C ILE A 229 -1.27 -2.94 8.38
N LYS A 230 -0.53 -3.46 7.40
CA LYS A 230 -0.68 -4.86 6.94
C LYS A 230 -0.38 -5.83 8.06
N THR A 231 0.72 -5.64 8.78
CA THR A 231 1.13 -6.48 9.91
C THR A 231 0.08 -6.50 11.03
N LEU A 232 -0.43 -5.32 11.43
CA LEU A 232 -1.47 -5.20 12.44
C LEU A 232 -2.81 -5.76 11.99
N THR A 233 -3.14 -5.65 10.70
CA THR A 233 -4.36 -6.24 10.13
C THR A 233 -4.34 -7.76 10.23
N VAL A 234 -3.19 -8.39 9.90
CA VAL A 234 -3.01 -9.84 10.06
C VAL A 234 -3.13 -10.24 11.53
N LYS A 235 -2.48 -9.51 12.44
CA LYS A 235 -2.57 -9.78 13.89
C LYS A 235 -4.01 -9.66 14.41
N ASN A 236 -4.78 -8.67 13.95
CA ASN A 236 -6.20 -8.55 14.31
C ASN A 236 -7.01 -9.76 13.83
N GLN A 237 -6.76 -10.21 12.60
CA GLN A 237 -7.43 -11.39 12.05
C GLN A 237 -7.08 -12.67 12.83
N GLU A 238 -5.81 -12.84 13.23
CA GLU A 238 -5.37 -13.95 14.08
C GLU A 238 -6.07 -13.94 15.44
N LEU A 239 -6.18 -12.77 16.07
CA LEU A 239 -6.88 -12.62 17.35
C LEU A 239 -8.39 -12.84 17.24
N ASP A 240 -9.04 -12.38 16.17
CA ASP A 240 -10.46 -12.64 15.91
C ASP A 240 -10.72 -14.14 15.68
N ASN A 241 -9.81 -14.83 14.99
CA ASN A 241 -9.87 -16.30 14.82
C ASN A 241 -9.72 -17.02 16.16
N LEU A 242 -8.77 -16.59 17.01
CA LEU A 242 -8.57 -17.16 18.35
C LEU A 242 -9.78 -16.94 19.25
N ALA A 243 -10.41 -15.76 19.21
CA ALA A 243 -11.65 -15.49 19.94
C ALA A 243 -12.78 -16.44 19.50
N THR A 244 -12.92 -16.64 18.19
CA THR A 244 -13.93 -17.56 17.62
C THR A 244 -13.70 -19.01 18.05
N ILE A 245 -12.44 -19.48 18.03
CA ILE A 245 -12.08 -20.83 18.48
C ILE A 245 -12.41 -21.01 19.97
N ASN A 246 -12.03 -20.04 20.80
CA ASN A 246 -12.27 -20.09 22.25
C ASN A 246 -13.78 -20.05 22.57
N ASP A 247 -14.58 -19.28 21.83
CA ASP A 247 -16.04 -19.28 21.98
C ASP A 247 -16.66 -20.65 21.66
N ILE A 248 -16.16 -21.36 20.63
CA ILE A 248 -16.60 -22.71 20.29
C ILE A 248 -16.22 -23.70 21.40
N GLU A 249 -15.01 -23.62 21.94
CA GLU A 249 -14.57 -24.48 23.04
C GLU A 249 -15.41 -24.26 24.30
N ARG A 250 -15.65 -23.00 24.66
CA ARG A 250 -16.52 -22.62 25.77
C ARG A 250 -17.93 -23.20 25.62
N GLU A 251 -18.50 -23.16 24.41
CA GLU A 251 -19.83 -23.71 24.16
C GLU A 251 -19.86 -25.24 24.24
N LYS A 252 -18.79 -25.93 23.81
CA LYS A 252 -18.64 -27.38 24.01
C LYS A 252 -18.60 -27.74 25.49
N GLU A 253 -17.87 -26.98 26.31
CA GLU A 253 -17.78 -27.21 27.75
C GLU A 253 -19.12 -26.99 28.45
N LYS A 254 -19.87 -25.94 28.09
CA LYS A 254 -21.24 -25.72 28.58
C LYS A 254 -22.18 -26.88 28.24
N MET A 255 -22.11 -27.37 27.00
CA MET A 255 -22.91 -28.53 26.57
C MET A 255 -22.52 -29.80 27.33
N GLN A 256 -21.23 -30.00 27.64
CA GLN A 256 -20.77 -31.12 28.46
C GLN A 256 -21.32 -31.03 29.90
N ILE A 257 -21.30 -29.84 30.52
CA ILE A 257 -21.89 -29.61 31.84
C ILE A 257 -23.39 -29.91 31.83
N LEU A 258 -24.12 -29.43 30.81
CA LEU A 258 -25.56 -29.67 30.68
C LEU A 258 -25.88 -31.17 30.56
N ASN A 259 -25.11 -31.90 29.74
CA ASN A 259 -25.26 -33.34 29.59
C ASN A 259 -25.00 -34.07 30.91
N ASN A 260 -23.95 -33.71 31.64
CA ASN A 260 -23.65 -34.29 32.96
C ASN A 260 -24.76 -34.00 33.98
N MET A 261 -25.35 -32.79 33.96
CA MET A 261 -26.51 -32.45 34.80
C MET A 261 -27.72 -33.32 34.48
N GLN A 262 -27.98 -33.59 33.20
CA GLN A 262 -29.06 -34.48 32.77
C GLN A 262 -28.85 -35.91 33.29
N VAL A 263 -27.64 -36.46 33.12
CA VAL A 263 -27.29 -37.81 33.61
C VAL A 263 -27.49 -37.91 35.13
N ILE A 264 -27.05 -36.90 35.90
CA ILE A 264 -27.28 -36.86 37.36
C ILE A 264 -28.78 -36.83 37.67
N SER A 265 -29.58 -36.06 36.92
CA SER A 265 -31.03 -36.00 37.12
C SER A 265 -31.71 -37.34 36.86
N GLU A 266 -31.31 -38.03 35.79
CA GLU A 266 -31.80 -39.38 35.46
C GLU A 266 -31.40 -40.41 36.53
N MET A 267 -30.14 -40.38 37.00
CA MET A 267 -29.69 -41.23 38.10
C MET A 267 -30.48 -40.99 39.39
N LYS A 268 -30.75 -39.73 39.75
CA LYS A 268 -31.57 -39.38 40.92
C LYS A 268 -33.01 -39.87 40.77
N ALA A 269 -33.59 -39.78 39.58
CA ALA A 269 -34.93 -40.29 39.31
C ALA A 269 -34.99 -41.82 39.44
N ASN A 270 -33.98 -42.53 38.93
CA ASN A 270 -33.86 -43.98 39.07
C ASN A 270 -33.68 -44.41 40.53
N LEU A 271 -32.87 -43.69 41.30
CA LEU A 271 -32.68 -43.94 42.73
C LEU A 271 -34.00 -43.76 43.49
N LYS A 272 -34.75 -42.69 43.21
CA LYS A 272 -36.08 -42.47 43.80
C LYS A 272 -37.10 -43.57 43.42
N LEU A 273 -37.05 -44.06 42.19
CA LEU A 273 -37.89 -45.17 41.74
C LEU A 273 -37.54 -46.48 42.47
N LEU A 274 -36.24 -46.75 42.67
CA LEU A 274 -35.78 -47.90 43.44
C LEU A 274 -36.22 -47.80 44.91
N GLU A 275 -36.06 -46.65 45.54
CA GLU A 275 -36.56 -46.39 46.90
C GLU A 275 -38.07 -46.63 47.02
N GLN A 276 -38.85 -46.22 46.00
CA GLN A 276 -40.28 -46.46 45.97
C GLN A 276 -40.60 -47.95 45.87
N LYS A 277 -39.94 -48.68 44.95
CA LYS A 277 -40.12 -50.13 44.82
C LYS A 277 -39.73 -50.88 46.10
N ASN A 278 -38.69 -50.44 46.79
CA ASN A 278 -38.29 -51.03 48.08
C ASN A 278 -39.34 -50.78 49.17
N LYS A 279 -39.96 -49.59 49.20
CA LYS A 279 -41.10 -49.31 50.09
C LYS A 279 -42.30 -50.18 49.77
N GLU A 280 -42.64 -50.35 48.48
CA GLU A 280 -43.73 -51.23 48.03
C GLU A 280 -43.48 -52.69 48.44
N MET A 281 -42.30 -53.24 48.15
CA MET A 281 -41.91 -54.61 48.57
C MET A 281 -41.93 -54.78 50.10
N SER A 282 -41.48 -53.76 50.84
CA SER A 282 -41.52 -53.78 52.31
C SER A 282 -42.95 -53.81 52.84
N LEU A 283 -43.86 -53.04 52.25
CA LEU A 283 -45.29 -53.04 52.59
C LEU A 283 -45.95 -54.38 52.23
N GLU A 284 -45.63 -54.98 51.09
CA GLU A 284 -46.09 -56.32 50.72
C GLU A 284 -45.61 -57.38 51.72
N LEU A 285 -44.34 -57.33 52.12
CA LEU A 285 -43.78 -58.24 53.13
C LEU A 285 -44.46 -58.09 54.49
N ILE A 286 -44.73 -56.85 54.91
CA ILE A 286 -45.52 -56.57 56.13
C ILE A 286 -46.95 -57.10 55.99
N GLY A 287 -47.59 -56.95 54.83
CA GLY A 287 -48.92 -57.48 54.54
C GLY A 287 -48.98 -59.01 54.64
N VAL A 288 -47.97 -59.70 54.09
CA VAL A 288 -47.84 -61.16 54.19
C VAL A 288 -47.61 -61.61 55.65
N MET A 289 -46.82 -60.87 56.43
CA MET A 289 -46.60 -61.19 57.85
C MET A 289 -47.86 -60.97 58.70
N THR A 290 -48.57 -59.88 58.49
CA THR A 290 -49.79 -59.54 59.26
C THR A 290 -50.97 -60.45 58.93
N SER A 291 -51.13 -60.84 57.67
CA SER A 291 -52.15 -61.83 57.27
C SER A 291 -51.86 -63.23 57.83
N LYS A 292 -50.58 -63.63 57.95
CA LYS A 292 -50.21 -64.90 58.61
C LYS A 292 -50.34 -64.86 60.13
N SER A 293 -50.04 -63.74 60.80
CA SER A 293 -50.22 -63.62 62.25
C SER A 293 -51.71 -63.55 62.65
N GLY A 294 -52.58 -62.97 61.81
CA GLY A 294 -54.03 -62.97 62.02
C GLY A 294 -54.66 -64.37 62.03
N ASN A 295 -54.10 -65.32 61.29
CA ASN A 295 -54.55 -66.72 61.32
C ASN A 295 -54.12 -67.51 62.57
N SER A 296 -53.25 -66.95 63.43
CA SER A 296 -52.97 -67.56 64.74
C SER A 296 -54.15 -67.46 65.71
N SER A 297 -55.14 -66.59 65.43
CA SER A 297 -56.42 -66.55 66.15
C SER A 297 -57.28 -67.80 65.92
N ASN A 298 -56.98 -68.63 64.91
CA ASN A 298 -57.65 -69.90 64.66
C ASN A 298 -57.09 -71.07 65.50
N TYR A 299 -56.22 -70.81 66.47
CA TYR A 299 -55.86 -71.79 67.52
C TYR A 299 -56.88 -71.84 68.68
N ASP A 300 -57.82 -70.89 68.75
CA ASP A 300 -58.85 -70.86 69.78
C ASP A 300 -59.93 -71.98 69.71
N PRO A 301 -60.25 -72.60 68.55
CA PRO A 301 -61.15 -73.77 68.51
C PRO A 301 -60.62 -74.94 69.32
N TYR A 302 -59.31 -75.22 69.23
CA TYR A 302 -58.66 -76.31 69.95
C TYR A 302 -58.56 -76.02 71.45
N LYS A 303 -58.33 -74.77 71.84
CA LYS A 303 -58.36 -74.37 73.25
C LYS A 303 -59.75 -74.58 73.86
N SER A 304 -60.80 -74.23 73.11
CA SER A 304 -62.20 -74.54 73.46
C SER A 304 -62.45 -76.06 73.56
N ASP A 305 -61.96 -76.85 72.61
CA ASP A 305 -62.20 -78.30 72.59
C ASP A 305 -61.39 -79.05 73.67
N PHE A 306 -60.17 -78.60 74.00
CA PHE A 306 -59.44 -79.05 75.19
C PHE A 306 -60.19 -78.73 76.48
N GLU A 307 -60.79 -77.55 76.57
CA GLU A 307 -61.61 -77.16 77.73
C GLU A 307 -62.91 -77.98 77.82
N LYS A 308 -63.53 -78.35 76.69
CA LYS A 308 -64.68 -79.28 76.64
C LYS A 308 -64.29 -80.69 77.09
N ILE A 309 -63.16 -81.22 76.62
CA ILE A 309 -62.65 -82.54 77.04
C ILE A 309 -62.30 -82.53 78.54
N ARG A 310 -61.69 -81.45 79.05
CA ARG A 310 -61.42 -81.28 80.48
C ARG A 310 -62.71 -81.30 81.32
N LYS A 311 -63.74 -80.55 80.90
CA LYS A 311 -65.06 -80.52 81.56
C LYS A 311 -65.80 -81.86 81.47
N HIS A 312 -65.72 -82.57 80.34
CA HIS A 312 -66.27 -83.92 80.18
C HIS A 312 -65.59 -84.93 81.11
N ASN A 313 -64.27 -84.85 81.26
CA ASN A 313 -63.52 -85.69 82.22
C ASN A 313 -63.91 -85.39 83.68
N GLU A 314 -64.12 -84.13 84.05
CA GLU A 314 -64.67 -83.78 85.37
C GLU A 314 -66.09 -84.34 85.57
N TYR A 315 -66.95 -84.25 84.55
CA TYR A 315 -68.30 -84.80 84.58
C TYR A 315 -68.29 -86.32 84.77
N LEU A 316 -67.46 -87.04 84.02
CA LEU A 316 -67.29 -88.49 84.16
C LEU A 316 -66.76 -88.86 85.55
N LYS A 317 -65.78 -88.12 86.07
CA LYS A 317 -65.25 -88.32 87.43
C LYS A 317 -66.35 -88.17 88.49
N LYS A 318 -67.18 -87.12 88.40
CA LYS A 318 -68.36 -86.92 89.27
C LYS A 318 -69.40 -88.03 89.12
N LYS A 319 -69.67 -88.49 87.89
CA LYS A 319 -70.64 -89.57 87.62
C LYS A 319 -70.16 -90.92 88.17
N LEU A 320 -68.86 -91.19 88.14
CA LEU A 320 -68.23 -92.36 88.75
C LEU A 320 -68.32 -92.31 90.28
N GLU A 321 -68.12 -91.14 90.87
CA GLU A 321 -68.23 -90.89 92.32
C GLU A 321 -69.68 -91.05 92.82
N ILE A 322 -70.67 -90.68 92.01
CA ILE A 322 -72.11 -90.91 92.27
C ILE A 322 -72.45 -92.40 92.12
N SER A 323 -71.92 -93.08 91.11
CA SER A 323 -72.14 -94.52 90.90
C SER A 323 -71.52 -95.39 92.00
N GLN A 324 -70.46 -94.94 92.67
CA GLN A 324 -69.86 -95.65 93.81
C GLN A 324 -70.72 -95.59 95.08
N LYS A 325 -71.69 -94.67 95.18
CA LYS A 325 -72.58 -94.54 96.34
C LYS A 325 -73.93 -95.25 96.17
N SER A 326 -74.25 -95.75 94.98
CA SER A 326 -75.49 -96.47 94.67
C SER A 326 -75.21 -97.96 94.45
N SER A 327 -75.12 -98.72 95.54
CA SER A 327 -74.97 -100.17 95.52
C SER A 327 -76.21 -100.87 94.93
N PHE A 328 -75.97 -102.02 94.29
CA PHE A 328 -76.89 -103.09 93.88
C PHE A 328 -77.18 -103.23 92.36
N ASN A 329 -76.44 -104.16 91.75
CA ASN A 329 -76.77 -104.92 90.52
C ASN A 329 -76.83 -104.20 89.15
N MET A 330 -75.84 -103.36 88.82
CA MET A 330 -75.57 -102.87 87.45
C MET A 330 -74.10 -103.03 87.02
N THR A 331 -73.35 -103.95 87.65
CA THR A 331 -71.90 -104.11 87.43
C THR A 331 -71.52 -104.41 85.97
N HIS A 332 -72.34 -105.17 85.24
CA HIS A 332 -72.03 -105.53 83.87
C HIS A 332 -72.26 -104.38 82.87
N GLU A 333 -73.34 -103.59 83.04
CA GLU A 333 -73.62 -102.44 82.17
C GLU A 333 -72.65 -101.28 82.45
N ILE A 334 -72.26 -101.09 83.72
CA ILE A 334 -71.22 -100.12 84.11
C ILE A 334 -69.88 -100.48 83.45
N ASN A 335 -69.49 -101.75 83.43
CA ASN A 335 -68.25 -102.18 82.77
C ASN A 335 -68.32 -102.00 81.24
N ARG A 336 -69.47 -102.25 80.61
CA ARG A 336 -69.67 -102.00 79.17
C ARG A 336 -69.56 -100.51 78.82
N LEU A 337 -70.18 -99.64 79.62
CA LEU A 337 -70.10 -98.19 79.47
C LEU A 337 -68.68 -97.66 79.77
N LEU A 338 -68.00 -98.22 80.77
CA LEU A 338 -66.62 -97.88 81.09
C LEU A 338 -65.68 -98.23 79.93
N GLU A 339 -65.86 -99.40 79.31
CA GLU A 339 -64.99 -99.82 78.21
C GLU A 339 -65.27 -99.04 76.92
N THR A 340 -66.54 -98.71 76.62
CA THR A 340 -66.86 -97.79 75.51
C THR A 340 -66.31 -96.39 75.74
N GLU A 341 -66.30 -95.90 76.98
CA GLU A 341 -65.73 -94.58 77.30
C GLU A 341 -64.21 -94.59 77.28
N LYS A 342 -63.55 -95.67 77.75
CA LYS A 342 -62.11 -95.87 77.57
C LYS A 342 -61.73 -95.91 76.10
N GLU A 343 -62.53 -96.55 75.25
CA GLU A 343 -62.29 -96.60 73.82
C GLU A 343 -62.46 -95.22 73.15
N LYS A 344 -63.47 -94.44 73.55
CA LYS A 344 -63.56 -93.02 73.16
C LYS A 344 -62.36 -92.21 73.64
N MET A 345 -61.89 -92.43 74.86
CA MET A 345 -60.69 -91.77 75.39
C MET A 345 -59.44 -92.16 74.60
N ARG A 346 -59.27 -93.43 74.22
CA ARG A 346 -58.16 -93.86 73.35
C ARG A 346 -58.22 -93.17 71.99
N LYS A 347 -59.41 -93.05 71.37
CA LYS A 347 -59.60 -92.31 70.12
C LYS A 347 -59.27 -90.83 70.27
N LEU A 348 -59.75 -90.18 71.34
CA LEU A 348 -59.43 -88.78 71.64
C LEU A 348 -57.93 -88.56 71.89
N TYR A 349 -57.24 -89.48 72.57
CA TYR A 349 -55.79 -89.41 72.76
C TYR A 349 -55.03 -89.62 71.44
N ALA A 350 -55.47 -90.53 70.59
CA ALA A 350 -54.90 -90.72 69.26
C ALA A 350 -55.09 -89.47 68.37
N GLU A 351 -56.28 -88.87 68.38
CA GLU A 351 -56.56 -87.59 67.72
C GLU A 351 -55.71 -86.45 68.29
N GLN A 352 -55.52 -86.42 69.62
CA GLN A 352 -54.67 -85.44 70.28
C GLN A 352 -53.20 -85.58 69.83
N ASP A 353 -52.67 -86.79 69.72
CA ASP A 353 -51.29 -87.01 69.28
C ASP A 353 -51.11 -86.69 67.79
N ILE A 354 -52.11 -86.98 66.94
CA ILE A 354 -52.13 -86.51 65.54
C ILE A 354 -52.11 -84.98 65.49
N LEU A 355 -52.92 -84.30 66.29
CA LEU A 355 -52.95 -82.84 66.37
C LEU A 355 -51.62 -82.27 66.88
N LYS A 356 -50.99 -82.87 67.90
CA LYS A 356 -49.65 -82.45 68.37
C LYS A 356 -48.59 -82.58 67.28
N ASN A 357 -48.60 -83.69 66.54
CA ASN A 357 -47.67 -83.89 65.43
C ASN A 357 -47.91 -82.85 64.33
N HIS A 358 -49.17 -82.56 63.99
CA HIS A 358 -49.51 -81.52 63.02
C HIS A 358 -49.09 -80.13 63.48
N ILE A 359 -49.30 -79.78 64.77
CA ILE A 359 -48.81 -78.53 65.35
C ILE A 359 -47.28 -78.45 65.26
N SER A 360 -46.57 -79.53 65.60
CA SER A 360 -45.10 -79.56 65.50
C SER A 360 -44.59 -79.41 64.06
N GLU A 361 -45.28 -80.01 63.07
CA GLU A 361 -44.98 -79.81 61.65
C GLU A 361 -45.24 -78.36 61.21
N LEU A 362 -46.35 -77.75 61.63
CA LEU A 362 -46.65 -76.34 61.38
C LEU A 362 -45.63 -75.40 62.03
N GLU A 363 -45.16 -75.69 63.24
CA GLU A 363 -44.11 -74.93 63.92
C GLU A 363 -42.77 -75.01 63.17
N LYS A 364 -42.39 -76.21 62.70
CA LYS A 364 -41.19 -76.40 61.87
C LYS A 364 -41.28 -75.65 60.55
N GLU A 365 -42.43 -75.71 59.88
CA GLU A 365 -42.66 -75.00 58.62
C GLU A 365 -42.67 -73.49 58.82
N ASN A 366 -43.27 -72.99 59.91
CA ASN A 366 -43.19 -71.57 60.27
C ASN A 366 -41.75 -71.11 60.56
N CYS A 367 -40.94 -71.96 61.22
CA CYS A 367 -39.52 -71.69 61.46
C CYS A 367 -38.73 -71.64 60.14
N ARG A 368 -38.98 -72.58 59.21
CA ARG A 368 -38.38 -72.60 57.87
C ARG A 368 -38.74 -71.34 57.07
N ILE A 369 -40.02 -70.96 57.06
CA ILE A 369 -40.50 -69.74 56.39
C ILE A 369 -39.85 -68.50 57.01
N ALA A 370 -39.72 -68.42 58.34
CA ALA A 370 -39.06 -67.30 59.00
C ALA A 370 -37.58 -67.18 58.61
N GLN A 371 -36.85 -68.31 58.53
CA GLN A 371 -35.46 -68.33 58.07
C GLN A 371 -35.33 -67.90 56.60
N GLU A 372 -36.19 -68.41 55.71
CA GLU A 372 -36.20 -68.00 54.30
C GLU A 372 -36.49 -66.50 54.15
N GLN A 373 -37.39 -65.95 54.97
CA GLN A 373 -37.69 -64.52 54.99
C GLN A 373 -36.51 -63.68 55.47
N ASP A 374 -35.79 -64.10 56.50
CA ASP A 374 -34.59 -63.39 56.96
C ASP A 374 -33.47 -63.42 55.93
N VAL A 375 -33.28 -64.55 55.22
CA VAL A 375 -32.34 -64.63 54.09
C VAL A 375 -32.75 -63.67 52.97
N GLN A 376 -34.03 -63.63 52.61
CA GLN A 376 -34.54 -62.68 51.60
C GLN A 376 -34.32 -61.23 52.04
N ARG A 377 -34.64 -60.87 53.28
CA ARG A 377 -34.41 -59.52 53.82
C ARG A 377 -32.94 -59.12 53.76
N ASN A 378 -32.05 -60.00 54.21
CA ASN A 378 -30.61 -59.73 54.20
C ASN A 378 -30.08 -59.60 52.77
N TRP A 379 -30.60 -60.42 51.84
CA TRP A 379 -30.26 -60.31 50.43
C TRP A 379 -30.73 -58.99 49.81
N PHE A 380 -31.99 -58.57 50.07
CA PHE A 380 -32.51 -57.28 49.60
C PHE A 380 -31.73 -56.10 50.20
N ALA A 381 -31.45 -56.11 51.51
CA ALA A 381 -30.71 -55.05 52.17
C ALA A 381 -29.27 -54.93 51.64
N SER A 382 -28.60 -56.07 51.40
CA SER A 382 -27.25 -56.10 50.81
C SER A 382 -27.24 -55.57 49.37
N ASN A 383 -28.21 -56.01 48.55
CA ASN A 383 -28.31 -55.58 47.16
C ASN A 383 -28.70 -54.09 47.04
N GLU A 384 -29.58 -53.60 47.90
CA GLU A 384 -29.94 -52.18 48.00
C GLU A 384 -28.72 -51.33 48.38
N SER A 385 -27.98 -51.76 49.41
CA SER A 385 -26.75 -51.07 49.82
C SER A 385 -25.72 -51.04 48.70
N ALA A 386 -25.53 -52.14 47.97
CA ALA A 386 -24.58 -52.22 46.86
C ALA A 386 -24.96 -51.31 45.68
N ILE A 387 -26.25 -51.28 45.30
CA ILE A 387 -26.73 -50.40 44.23
C ILE A 387 -26.65 -48.93 44.66
N ALA A 388 -26.97 -48.61 45.92
CA ALA A 388 -26.84 -47.26 46.46
C ALA A 388 -25.38 -46.78 46.45
N GLU A 389 -24.44 -47.60 46.92
CA GLU A 389 -23.00 -47.28 46.92
C GLU A 389 -22.46 -47.11 45.49
N GLU A 390 -22.87 -47.96 44.53
CA GLU A 390 -22.49 -47.81 43.13
C GLU A 390 -23.05 -46.51 42.51
N CYS A 391 -24.30 -46.16 42.83
CA CYS A 391 -24.92 -44.91 42.36
C CYS A 391 -24.24 -43.69 42.97
N GLU A 392 -23.96 -43.70 44.28
CA GLU A 392 -23.23 -42.63 44.96
C GLU A 392 -21.85 -42.43 44.36
N LYS A 393 -21.10 -43.51 44.13
CA LYS A 393 -19.79 -43.46 43.49
C LYS A 393 -19.84 -42.82 42.10
N LYS A 394 -20.79 -43.24 41.25
CA LYS A 394 -20.96 -42.66 39.91
C LYS A 394 -21.36 -41.19 39.96
N VAL A 395 -22.24 -40.81 40.88
CA VAL A 395 -22.64 -39.41 41.08
C VAL A 395 -21.44 -38.57 41.53
N SER A 396 -20.63 -39.05 42.48
CA SER A 396 -19.41 -38.37 42.92
C SER A 396 -18.38 -38.22 41.78
N GLU A 397 -18.22 -39.23 40.94
CA GLU A 397 -17.33 -39.16 39.77
C GLU A 397 -17.80 -38.11 38.76
N ILE A 398 -19.10 -38.10 38.41
CA ILE A 398 -19.67 -37.11 37.49
C ILE A 398 -19.58 -35.70 38.08
N LEU A 399 -19.82 -35.53 39.38
CA LEU A 399 -19.67 -34.23 40.05
C LEU A 399 -18.23 -33.72 39.99
N SER A 400 -17.23 -34.58 40.22
CA SER A 400 -15.83 -34.19 40.09
C SER A 400 -15.48 -33.82 38.65
N GLN A 401 -16.00 -34.55 37.65
CA GLN A 401 -15.85 -34.19 36.24
C GLN A 401 -16.50 -32.84 35.94
N MET A 402 -17.69 -32.56 36.49
CA MET A 402 -18.37 -31.27 36.35
C MET A 402 -17.56 -30.12 36.95
N GLU A 403 -17.01 -30.28 38.14
CA GLU A 403 -16.14 -29.27 38.77
C GLU A 403 -14.91 -28.97 37.91
N ASN A 404 -14.26 -30.02 37.38
CA ASN A 404 -13.11 -29.86 36.47
C ASN A 404 -13.51 -29.18 35.15
N THR A 405 -14.67 -29.51 34.56
CA THR A 405 -15.18 -28.79 33.37
C THR A 405 -15.54 -27.35 33.68
N SER A 406 -16.08 -27.06 34.86
CA SER A 406 -16.43 -25.70 35.27
C SER A 406 -15.20 -24.84 35.51
N ALA A 407 -14.11 -25.41 36.05
CA ALA A 407 -12.84 -24.71 36.20
C ALA A 407 -12.24 -24.35 34.84
N ARG A 408 -12.22 -25.28 33.88
CA ARG A 408 -11.76 -25.01 32.50
C ARG A 408 -12.60 -23.95 31.79
N LEU A 409 -13.92 -23.98 32.01
CA LEU A 409 -14.84 -22.97 31.48
C LEU A 409 -14.48 -21.57 32.00
N GLN A 410 -14.17 -21.46 33.30
CA GLN A 410 -13.73 -20.20 33.92
C GLN A 410 -12.41 -19.71 33.32
N ASP A 411 -11.42 -20.60 33.16
CA ASP A 411 -10.13 -20.28 32.55
C ASP A 411 -10.30 -19.80 31.09
N SER A 412 -11.18 -20.46 30.32
CA SER A 412 -11.53 -20.07 28.95
C SER A 412 -12.22 -18.70 28.90
N GLU A 413 -13.11 -18.39 29.85
CA GLU A 413 -13.75 -17.08 29.95
C GLU A 413 -12.75 -15.95 30.24
N ASP A 414 -11.78 -16.19 31.13
CA ASP A 414 -10.76 -15.21 31.46
C ASP A 414 -9.74 -15.03 30.31
N LEU A 415 -9.42 -16.10 29.58
CA LEU A 415 -8.67 -16.02 28.33
C LEU A 415 -9.42 -15.18 27.29
N ASN A 416 -10.74 -15.35 27.14
CA ASN A 416 -11.54 -14.59 26.18
C ASN A 416 -11.56 -13.09 26.48
N LYS A 417 -11.66 -12.73 27.78
CA LYS A 417 -11.54 -11.33 28.22
C LYS A 417 -10.18 -10.75 27.87
N SER A 418 -9.10 -11.52 28.07
CA SER A 418 -7.73 -11.11 27.72
C SER A 418 -7.58 -10.88 26.20
N ILE A 419 -8.06 -11.82 25.37
CA ILE A 419 -8.06 -11.70 23.90
C ILE A 419 -8.84 -10.45 23.45
N THR A 420 -10.01 -10.20 24.04
CA THR A 420 -10.85 -9.04 23.73
C THR A 420 -10.14 -7.73 24.03
N ILE A 421 -9.42 -7.64 25.15
CA ILE A 421 -8.63 -6.45 25.51
C ILE A 421 -7.49 -6.22 24.51
N GLU A 422 -6.77 -7.27 24.12
CA GLU A 422 -5.68 -7.15 23.14
C GLU A 422 -6.21 -6.80 21.73
N LEU A 423 -7.37 -7.33 21.33
CA LEU A 423 -8.06 -6.93 20.10
C LEU A 423 -8.39 -5.44 20.09
N GLU A 424 -8.94 -4.92 21.19
CA GLU A 424 -9.30 -3.50 21.28
C GLU A 424 -8.06 -2.60 21.21
N LYS A 425 -6.97 -2.97 21.89
CA LYS A 425 -5.69 -2.25 21.79
C LYS A 425 -5.15 -2.24 20.36
N ALA A 426 -5.19 -3.39 19.68
CA ALA A 426 -4.67 -3.52 18.32
C ALA A 426 -5.54 -2.77 17.29
N ARG A 427 -6.87 -2.77 17.46
CA ARG A 427 -7.81 -1.95 16.65
C ARG A 427 -7.58 -0.46 16.86
N LYS A 428 -7.37 -0.03 18.10
CA LYS A 428 -7.04 1.38 18.40
C LYS A 428 -5.72 1.80 17.74
N ALA A 429 -4.66 1.00 17.90
CA ALA A 429 -3.36 1.28 17.27
C ALA A 429 -3.47 1.34 15.73
N LEU A 430 -4.27 0.46 15.12
CA LEU A 430 -4.56 0.50 13.69
C LEU A 430 -5.31 1.78 13.28
N GLY A 431 -6.24 2.26 14.11
CA GLY A 431 -6.92 3.54 13.93
C GLY A 431 -5.94 4.71 13.92
N ASP A 432 -5.10 4.81 14.95
CA ASP A 432 -4.12 5.89 15.11
C ASP A 432 -3.12 5.93 13.93
N ILE A 433 -2.65 4.76 13.46
CA ILE A 433 -1.73 4.67 12.32
C ILE A 433 -2.40 5.08 11.00
N ASN A 434 -3.66 4.70 10.78
CA ASN A 434 -4.40 5.10 9.59
C ASN A 434 -4.64 6.62 9.56
N GLU A 435 -4.93 7.22 10.70
CA GLU A 435 -5.06 8.67 10.82
C GLU A 435 -3.74 9.38 10.47
N LEU A 436 -2.62 8.91 11.03
CA LEU A 436 -1.29 9.44 10.71
C LEU A 436 -0.94 9.30 9.22
N LYS A 437 -1.23 8.15 8.62
CA LYS A 437 -1.07 7.92 7.18
C LYS A 437 -1.87 8.94 6.37
N HIS A 438 -3.12 9.18 6.75
CA HIS A 438 -3.98 10.14 6.06
C HIS A 438 -3.43 11.57 6.16
N GLN A 439 -2.97 11.99 7.35
CA GLN A 439 -2.32 13.29 7.54
C GLN A 439 -1.08 13.44 6.64
N LEU A 440 -0.20 12.43 6.60
CA LEU A 440 0.99 12.45 5.73
C LEU A 440 0.62 12.49 4.23
N GLN A 441 -0.45 11.83 3.81
CA GLN A 441 -0.93 11.92 2.43
C GLN A 441 -1.40 13.34 2.08
N GLN A 442 -2.08 14.02 3.00
CA GLN A 442 -2.45 15.43 2.82
C GLN A 442 -1.22 16.33 2.73
N ASP A 443 -0.21 16.10 3.57
CA ASP A 443 1.05 16.84 3.53
C ASP A 443 1.81 16.62 2.22
N VAL A 444 1.88 15.38 1.72
CA VAL A 444 2.47 15.08 0.40
C VAL A 444 1.72 15.82 -0.71
N ALA A 445 0.38 15.79 -0.71
CA ALA A 445 -0.42 16.51 -1.71
C ALA A 445 -0.18 18.03 -1.66
N ARG A 446 -0.02 18.59 -0.45
CA ARG A 446 0.32 20.00 -0.26
C ARG A 446 1.73 20.32 -0.79
N LEU A 447 2.73 19.50 -0.45
CA LEU A 447 4.11 19.68 -0.93
C LEU A 447 4.21 19.57 -2.45
N GLU A 448 3.48 18.65 -3.07
CA GLU A 448 3.41 18.53 -4.53
C GLU A 448 2.78 19.76 -5.18
N LYS A 449 1.73 20.32 -4.58
CA LYS A 449 1.12 21.58 -5.02
C LYS A 449 2.11 22.74 -4.91
N ASP A 450 2.81 22.86 -3.78
CA ASP A 450 3.78 23.92 -3.54
C ASP A 450 4.97 23.80 -4.51
N ASN A 451 5.43 22.59 -4.80
CA ASN A 451 6.45 22.32 -5.82
C ASN A 451 5.97 22.75 -7.23
N ASN A 452 4.74 22.41 -7.61
CA ASN A 452 4.18 22.82 -8.90
C ASN A 452 4.12 24.35 -9.04
N ILE A 453 3.69 25.06 -7.98
CA ILE A 453 3.67 26.53 -7.94
C ILE A 453 5.09 27.08 -8.13
N LEU A 454 6.07 26.52 -7.40
CA LEU A 454 7.46 26.96 -7.48
C LEU A 454 8.08 26.70 -8.86
N THR A 455 7.75 25.57 -9.47
CA THR A 455 8.18 25.21 -10.83
C THR A 455 7.60 26.16 -11.87
N GLU A 456 6.33 26.54 -11.75
CA GLU A 456 5.74 27.56 -12.64
C GLU A 456 6.33 28.97 -12.40
N GLN A 457 6.64 29.33 -11.15
CA GLN A 457 7.37 30.57 -10.87
C GLN A 457 8.77 30.57 -11.52
N TYR A 458 9.49 29.45 -11.45
CA TYR A 458 10.77 29.28 -12.12
C TYR A 458 10.64 29.44 -13.64
N ARG A 459 9.63 28.80 -14.23
CA ARG A 459 9.32 28.89 -15.66
C ARG A 459 9.02 30.32 -16.10
N HIS A 460 8.17 31.03 -15.35
CA HIS A 460 7.83 32.42 -15.63
C HIS A 460 9.07 33.32 -15.57
N LYS A 461 9.95 33.15 -14.56
CA LYS A 461 11.20 33.92 -14.48
C LYS A 461 12.15 33.64 -15.63
N LEU A 462 12.25 32.39 -16.08
CA LEU A 462 13.03 32.04 -17.27
C LEU A 462 12.46 32.67 -18.54
N GLU A 463 11.14 32.69 -18.69
CA GLU A 463 10.48 33.32 -19.83
C GLU A 463 10.68 34.83 -19.82
N GLU A 464 10.56 35.47 -18.65
CA GLU A 464 10.87 36.89 -18.45
C GLU A 464 12.33 37.19 -18.83
N GLN A 465 13.28 36.38 -18.36
CA GLN A 465 14.69 36.52 -18.74
C GLN A 465 14.91 36.38 -20.24
N THR A 466 14.26 35.40 -20.87
CA THR A 466 14.36 35.15 -22.31
C THR A 466 13.79 36.33 -23.10
N ASN A 467 12.66 36.88 -22.66
CA ASN A 467 12.03 38.05 -23.29
C ASN A 467 12.88 39.32 -23.12
N VAL A 468 13.49 39.56 -21.96
CA VAL A 468 14.40 40.70 -21.74
C VAL A 468 15.62 40.59 -22.67
N ILE A 469 16.24 39.42 -22.76
CA ILE A 469 17.40 39.19 -23.63
C ILE A 469 17.00 39.33 -25.10
N ALA A 470 15.88 38.76 -25.52
CA ALA A 470 15.39 38.85 -26.90
C ALA A 470 15.07 40.29 -27.31
N ASN A 471 14.36 41.05 -26.45
CA ASN A 471 14.05 42.45 -26.69
C ASN A 471 15.31 43.31 -26.77
N GLN A 472 16.30 43.05 -25.92
CA GLN A 472 17.57 43.75 -25.99
C GLN A 472 18.33 43.44 -27.29
N LEU A 473 18.50 42.16 -27.64
CA LEU A 473 19.17 41.76 -28.87
C LEU A 473 18.48 42.36 -30.10
N PHE A 474 17.15 42.40 -30.09
CA PHE A 474 16.36 43.06 -31.12
C PHE A 474 16.64 44.56 -31.20
N LYS A 475 16.69 45.26 -30.06
CA LYS A 475 17.03 46.69 -30.00
C LYS A 475 18.44 46.97 -30.53
N GLU A 476 19.43 46.18 -30.12
CA GLU A 476 20.82 46.29 -30.61
C GLU A 476 20.92 46.03 -32.12
N THR A 477 20.16 45.05 -32.62
CA THR A 477 20.10 44.73 -34.05
C THR A 477 19.50 45.88 -34.86
N ILE A 478 18.38 46.46 -34.41
CA ILE A 478 17.79 47.64 -35.07
C ILE A 478 18.76 48.82 -35.04
N GLN A 479 19.42 49.06 -33.92
CA GLN A 479 20.33 50.19 -33.77
C GLN A 479 21.55 50.06 -34.70
N SER A 480 22.10 48.85 -34.84
CA SER A 480 23.13 48.51 -35.83
C SER A 480 22.67 48.82 -37.26
N TYR A 481 21.46 48.42 -37.64
CA TYR A 481 20.93 48.71 -38.98
C TYR A 481 20.75 50.22 -39.23
N VAL A 482 20.29 50.98 -38.24
CA VAL A 482 20.13 52.44 -38.37
C VAL A 482 21.49 53.13 -38.54
N GLU A 483 22.52 52.68 -37.83
CA GLU A 483 23.88 53.21 -37.98
C GLU A 483 24.48 52.89 -39.35
N GLU A 484 24.28 51.66 -39.83
CA GLU A 484 24.72 51.24 -41.16
C GLU A 484 24.00 52.02 -42.28
N GLU A 485 22.69 52.27 -42.13
CA GLU A 485 21.94 53.11 -43.07
C GLU A 485 22.46 54.55 -43.10
N LYS A 486 22.75 55.14 -41.92
CA LYS A 486 23.38 56.46 -41.84
C LYS A 486 24.74 56.49 -42.52
N ARG A 487 25.57 55.46 -42.30
CA ARG A 487 26.88 55.33 -42.95
C ARG A 487 26.74 55.27 -44.47
N LEU A 488 25.87 54.41 -44.99
CA LEU A 488 25.61 54.29 -46.43
C LEU A 488 25.07 55.59 -47.03
N LYS A 489 24.19 56.31 -46.33
CA LYS A 489 23.72 57.64 -46.74
C LYS A 489 24.87 58.65 -46.83
N ASN A 490 25.77 58.66 -45.85
CA ASN A 490 26.94 59.54 -45.85
C ASN A 490 27.91 59.19 -46.98
N GLU A 491 28.18 57.90 -47.23
CA GLU A 491 28.99 57.43 -48.36
C GLU A 491 28.35 57.79 -49.71
N LEU A 492 27.03 57.65 -49.86
CA LEU A 492 26.26 58.09 -51.04
C LEU A 492 26.34 59.61 -51.24
N GLU A 493 26.28 60.40 -50.17
CA GLU A 493 26.40 61.84 -50.27
C GLU A 493 27.82 62.26 -50.64
N HIS A 494 28.83 61.59 -50.08
CA HIS A 494 30.24 61.82 -50.42
C HIS A 494 30.52 61.50 -51.90
N THR A 495 30.06 60.34 -52.38
CA THR A 495 30.18 59.95 -53.80
C THR A 495 29.41 60.90 -54.71
N ARG A 496 28.20 61.34 -54.32
CA ARG A 496 27.47 62.40 -55.06
C ARG A 496 28.25 63.70 -55.14
N LYS A 497 28.93 64.12 -54.07
CA LYS A 497 29.79 65.31 -54.06
C LYS A 497 31.01 65.13 -54.98
N GLN A 498 31.67 63.97 -54.94
CA GLN A 498 32.77 63.65 -55.86
C GLN A 498 32.31 63.64 -57.32
N ILE A 499 31.18 62.99 -57.63
CA ILE A 499 30.61 62.96 -58.99
C ILE A 499 30.20 64.37 -59.43
N LYS A 500 29.63 65.22 -58.56
CA LYS A 500 29.36 66.62 -58.90
C LYS A 500 30.63 67.42 -59.22
N GLY A 501 31.75 67.12 -58.56
CA GLY A 501 33.06 67.70 -58.89
C GLY A 501 33.60 67.21 -60.24
N VAL A 502 33.49 65.91 -60.52
CA VAL A 502 33.91 65.30 -61.78
C VAL A 502 33.01 65.72 -62.95
N THR A 503 31.70 65.80 -62.76
CA THR A 503 30.74 66.22 -63.81
C THR A 503 30.89 67.70 -64.16
N LYS A 504 31.27 68.59 -63.22
CA LYS A 504 31.69 69.96 -63.56
C LYS A 504 32.97 70.03 -64.40
N SER A 505 33.87 69.05 -64.28
CA SER A 505 35.08 68.93 -65.11
C SER A 505 34.79 68.27 -66.47
N ILE A 506 33.82 67.35 -66.52
CA ILE A 506 33.36 66.69 -67.74
C ILE A 506 32.41 67.59 -68.56
N ASP A 507 31.71 68.56 -67.97
CA ASP A 507 30.88 69.52 -68.71
C ASP A 507 31.71 70.49 -69.59
N PHE A 508 33.03 70.57 -69.38
CA PHE A 508 33.95 71.26 -70.31
C PHE A 508 34.43 70.36 -71.47
N LYS A 509 34.22 69.04 -71.40
CA LYS A 509 34.71 68.06 -72.39
C LYS A 509 33.62 67.19 -73.03
N SER A 510 32.37 67.29 -72.57
CA SER A 510 31.24 66.44 -72.98
C SER A 510 30.26 67.10 -73.95
N LYS A 511 30.71 68.05 -74.79
CA LYS A 511 29.96 68.51 -75.97
C LYS A 511 30.25 67.70 -77.24
N MET A 512 30.83 66.50 -77.11
CA MET A 512 31.23 65.65 -78.23
C MET A 512 31.16 64.16 -77.84
N LEU A 513 29.97 63.58 -77.68
CA LEU A 513 29.62 62.19 -78.07
C LEU A 513 28.28 61.75 -77.47
N SER A 514 27.26 61.89 -78.31
CA SER A 514 25.94 61.27 -78.19
C SER A 514 25.95 59.78 -78.52
N ARG A 515 24.96 59.04 -77.99
CA ARG A 515 24.36 57.77 -78.46
C ARG A 515 24.94 56.47 -77.86
N ALA A 516 24.18 55.88 -76.94
CA ALA A 516 23.70 54.49 -77.05
C ALA A 516 22.66 54.21 -75.95
N LYS A 517 21.47 53.77 -76.36
CA LYS A 517 20.40 53.25 -75.49
C LYS A 517 20.76 51.79 -75.12
N PRO A 518 20.59 51.34 -73.86
CA PRO A 518 20.43 49.91 -73.60
C PRO A 518 18.96 49.53 -73.76
N ALA A 519 18.74 48.51 -74.58
CA ALA A 519 17.44 47.94 -74.86
C ALA A 519 16.89 47.16 -73.66
N ILE A 520 15.61 47.39 -73.40
CA ILE A 520 14.72 46.58 -72.58
C ILE A 520 14.51 45.25 -73.32
N SER A 521 14.90 44.13 -72.71
CA SER A 521 14.26 42.83 -72.93
C SER A 521 14.90 41.77 -72.02
N ALA A 522 14.09 41.18 -71.13
CA ALA A 522 14.02 39.73 -70.88
C ALA A 522 13.44 39.47 -69.49
N THR A 523 12.12 39.34 -69.48
CA THR A 523 11.36 38.53 -68.53
C THR A 523 11.89 37.09 -68.53
N PRO A 524 12.23 36.49 -67.38
CA PRO A 524 12.28 35.04 -67.25
C PRO A 524 10.93 34.47 -66.78
N PRO A 525 10.70 33.16 -67.01
CA PRO A 525 9.39 32.61 -67.34
C PRO A 525 8.56 32.21 -66.12
N ALA A 526 7.25 32.39 -66.26
CA ALA A 526 6.22 31.81 -65.42
C ALA A 526 6.36 30.27 -65.43
N ALA A 527 6.94 29.73 -64.37
CA ALA A 527 6.85 28.32 -64.05
C ALA A 527 5.45 28.03 -63.48
N ASN A 528 4.59 27.46 -64.33
CA ASN A 528 3.60 26.42 -64.03
C ASN A 528 2.96 26.45 -62.63
N ALA A 529 2.03 27.38 -62.43
CA ALA A 529 1.10 27.39 -61.29
C ALA A 529 -0.31 26.92 -61.70
N SER A 530 -0.44 25.85 -62.49
CA SER A 530 -1.73 25.38 -63.02
C SER A 530 -2.03 23.90 -62.79
N THR A 531 -1.81 23.40 -61.57
CA THR A 531 -2.36 22.10 -61.10
C THR A 531 -2.90 22.13 -59.66
N LEU A 532 -3.33 23.30 -59.18
CA LEU A 532 -3.89 23.47 -57.83
C LEU A 532 -5.42 23.27 -57.74
N ASP A 533 -6.05 22.68 -58.76
CA ASP A 533 -7.49 22.36 -58.78
C ASP A 533 -7.80 20.87 -58.68
N LYS A 534 -6.92 20.08 -58.05
CA LYS A 534 -7.37 18.82 -57.44
C LYS A 534 -8.04 19.19 -56.13
N LYS A 535 -9.38 19.25 -56.15
CA LYS A 535 -10.26 19.30 -54.96
C LYS A 535 -9.57 18.59 -53.80
N ARG A 536 -9.07 19.37 -52.81
CA ARG A 536 -8.32 18.89 -51.64
C ARG A 536 -9.23 17.98 -50.83
N LYS A 537 -9.30 16.69 -51.20
CA LYS A 537 -9.92 15.67 -50.36
C LYS A 537 -9.03 15.55 -49.14
N VAL A 538 -9.57 15.89 -47.97
CA VAL A 538 -8.90 15.67 -46.68
C VAL A 538 -8.48 14.20 -46.65
N PRO A 539 -7.18 13.91 -46.51
CA PRO A 539 -6.68 12.54 -46.43
C PRO A 539 -7.42 11.80 -45.31
N LYS A 540 -7.94 10.61 -45.61
CA LYS A 540 -8.64 9.80 -44.61
C LYS A 540 -7.65 9.02 -43.75
N LEU A 541 -8.07 8.64 -42.55
CA LEU A 541 -7.25 7.88 -41.60
C LEU A 541 -6.61 6.64 -42.23
N GLU A 542 -7.35 5.91 -43.07
CA GLU A 542 -6.87 4.67 -43.69
C GLU A 542 -5.63 4.89 -44.58
N HIS A 543 -5.46 6.10 -45.12
CA HIS A 543 -4.29 6.43 -45.95
C HIS A 543 -3.01 6.51 -45.12
N PHE A 544 -3.08 7.03 -43.89
CA PHE A 544 -1.93 7.10 -42.98
C PHE A 544 -1.58 5.73 -42.41
N ILE A 545 -2.59 4.93 -42.05
CA ILE A 545 -2.40 3.55 -41.59
C ILE A 545 -1.76 2.70 -42.71
N ALA A 546 -2.26 2.79 -43.95
CA ALA A 546 -1.69 2.07 -45.09
C ALA A 546 -0.25 2.51 -45.40
N ALA A 547 0.07 3.79 -45.22
CA ALA A 547 1.42 4.33 -45.40
C ALA A 547 2.35 4.08 -44.20
N ARG A 548 1.86 3.47 -43.11
CA ARG A 548 2.56 3.31 -41.82
C ARG A 548 3.03 4.64 -41.21
N ASP A 549 2.37 5.73 -41.56
CA ASP A 549 2.61 7.06 -40.96
C ASP A 549 1.73 7.21 -39.73
N TYR A 550 2.13 6.56 -38.64
CA TYR A 550 1.37 6.56 -37.38
C TYR A 550 1.32 7.94 -36.73
N THR A 551 2.32 8.80 -36.93
CA THR A 551 2.32 10.19 -36.45
C THR A 551 1.26 11.03 -37.16
N GLY A 552 1.14 10.90 -38.49
CA GLY A 552 0.07 11.54 -39.25
C GLY A 552 -1.32 11.03 -38.87
N ALA A 553 -1.45 9.72 -38.60
CA ALA A 553 -2.69 9.12 -38.11
C ALA A 553 -3.09 9.66 -36.73
N ILE A 554 -2.16 9.73 -35.77
CA ILE A 554 -2.38 10.31 -34.43
C ILE A 554 -2.87 11.75 -34.56
N THR A 555 -2.25 12.56 -35.41
CA THR A 555 -2.61 13.98 -35.60
C THR A 555 -4.08 14.15 -36.03
N ILE A 556 -4.56 13.30 -36.95
CA ILE A 556 -5.96 13.33 -37.41
C ILE A 556 -6.93 12.83 -36.33
N LEU A 557 -6.54 11.81 -35.58
CA LEU A 557 -7.35 11.27 -34.49
C LEU A 557 -7.46 12.25 -33.31
N GLU A 558 -6.36 12.92 -32.93
CA GLU A 558 -6.37 13.97 -31.91
C GLU A 558 -7.17 15.19 -32.35
N PHE A 559 -7.09 15.56 -33.64
CA PHE A 559 -7.94 16.61 -34.19
C PHE A 559 -9.44 16.22 -34.15
N SER A 560 -9.76 14.97 -34.45
CA SER A 560 -11.14 14.44 -34.35
C SER A 560 -11.66 14.45 -32.91
N LYS A 561 -10.78 14.12 -31.95
CA LYS A 561 -11.02 14.25 -30.50
C LYS A 561 -11.27 15.70 -30.10
N ALA A 562 -10.48 16.65 -30.59
CA ALA A 562 -10.63 18.08 -30.29
C ALA A 562 -11.94 18.69 -30.85
N ILE A 563 -12.47 18.15 -31.96
CA ILE A 563 -13.75 18.57 -32.54
C ILE A 563 -14.95 17.91 -31.83
N GLY A 564 -14.71 17.03 -30.84
CA GLY A 564 -15.76 16.34 -30.09
C GLY A 564 -16.36 15.13 -30.82
N LYS A 565 -15.73 14.67 -31.91
CA LYS A 565 -16.04 13.38 -32.56
C LYS A 565 -15.17 12.28 -31.93
N PHE A 566 -15.38 12.06 -30.65
CA PHE A 566 -14.61 11.12 -29.86
C PHE A 566 -15.39 9.81 -29.69
N ASP A 567 -15.42 9.03 -30.76
CA ASP A 567 -16.06 7.72 -30.77
C ASP A 567 -15.09 6.65 -30.24
N TYR A 568 -15.62 5.53 -29.75
CA TYR A 568 -14.83 4.38 -29.27
C TYR A 568 -13.80 3.91 -30.32
N ASP A 569 -14.18 3.92 -31.61
CA ASP A 569 -13.26 3.58 -32.70
C ASP A 569 -12.07 4.55 -32.77
N THR A 570 -12.27 5.83 -32.47
CA THR A 570 -11.20 6.84 -32.47
C THR A 570 -10.20 6.56 -31.35
N GLN A 571 -10.68 6.17 -30.16
CA GLN A 571 -9.82 5.70 -29.06
C GLN A 571 -9.04 4.46 -29.48
N LEU A 572 -9.70 3.43 -29.99
CA LEU A 572 -9.05 2.18 -30.39
C LEU A 572 -7.94 2.42 -31.43
N TRP A 573 -8.19 3.28 -32.43
CA TRP A 573 -7.18 3.67 -33.42
C TRP A 573 -6.05 4.51 -32.81
N LEU A 574 -6.31 5.34 -31.79
CA LEU A 574 -5.28 6.09 -31.06
C LEU A 574 -4.37 5.13 -30.28
N GLY A 575 -4.95 4.11 -29.62
CA GLY A 575 -4.19 3.06 -28.94
C GLY A 575 -3.32 2.26 -29.91
N TYR A 576 -3.91 1.82 -31.03
CA TYR A 576 -3.20 1.09 -32.10
C TYR A 576 -2.02 1.88 -32.68
N THR A 577 -2.23 3.16 -32.97
CA THR A 577 -1.18 4.03 -33.55
C THR A 577 -0.06 4.34 -32.54
N ASN A 578 -0.38 4.62 -31.26
CA ASN A 578 0.62 4.82 -30.21
C ASN A 578 1.43 3.54 -29.93
N PHE A 579 0.77 2.37 -29.92
CA PHE A 579 1.43 1.08 -29.77
C PHE A 579 2.47 0.84 -30.87
N HIS A 580 2.10 1.08 -32.14
CA HIS A 580 3.02 0.92 -33.26
C HIS A 580 4.11 2.01 -33.37
N LEU A 581 3.94 3.13 -32.68
CA LEU A 581 4.98 4.16 -32.52
C LEU A 581 5.99 3.83 -31.39
N GLY A 582 5.68 2.85 -30.54
CA GLY A 582 6.49 2.46 -29.37
C GLY A 582 6.11 3.17 -28.07
N ASP A 583 5.08 4.02 -28.08
CA ASP A 583 4.58 4.75 -26.91
C ASP A 583 3.58 3.89 -26.11
N TYR A 584 4.05 2.78 -25.52
CA TYR A 584 3.19 1.79 -24.84
C TYR A 584 2.40 2.38 -23.66
N LYS A 585 2.97 3.36 -22.95
CA LYS A 585 2.29 4.01 -21.82
C LYS A 585 1.00 4.70 -22.28
N LYS A 586 1.08 5.47 -23.37
CA LYS A 586 -0.10 6.13 -23.96
C LYS A 586 -1.06 5.12 -24.59
N ALA A 587 -0.55 4.03 -25.16
CA ALA A 587 -1.41 2.99 -25.71
C ALA A 587 -2.28 2.31 -24.63
N MET A 588 -1.73 2.06 -23.44
CA MET A 588 -2.49 1.51 -22.30
C MET A 588 -3.48 2.50 -21.68
N GLU A 589 -3.19 3.81 -21.72
CA GLU A 589 -4.10 4.85 -21.23
C GLU A 589 -5.39 4.98 -22.05
N VAL A 590 -5.46 4.31 -23.20
CA VAL A 590 -6.60 4.33 -24.12
C VAL A 590 -7.50 3.09 -23.98
N GLU A 591 -7.10 2.12 -23.15
CA GLU A 591 -7.94 1.00 -22.69
C GLU A 591 -8.93 1.47 -21.61
#